data_AF-I3SX97-F1
#
_entry.id   AF-I3SX97-F1
#
_cell.length_a   1.000
_cell.length_b   1.000
_cell.length_c   1.000
_cell.angle_alpha   90.00
_cell.angle_beta   90.00
_cell.angle_gamma   90.00
#
_symmetry.space_group_name_H-M   'P 1'
#
loop_
_entity.id
_entity.type
_entity.pdbx_description
1 polymer ?
#
loop_
_entity_poly.entity_id
_entity_poly.type
_entity_poly.pdbx_seq_one_letter_code
_entity_poly.pdbx_strand_id
1 'polypeptide(L)'
;MQIVREFEKILGMDNRKVVQQLVGGANRTRQEEALKKNKPAIVVGTPGRIAELSASGKLRAHGCQYLVLDEVDELLSFNFREDMHRLLEHVGRRSGADHNSKAKKTERQLIMVSATVPFSVVRAAKSWGSDPLLVQAKKIVPLETLSPEPVKLSPSSSSTPSVPSKAVVESLPPSIETLLLCSEVAAQS
;
A
#
# COMPACT_ATOMS: atom_id res chain seq x y z
N MET A 1 -12.03 -7.03 -0.37
CA MET A 1 -10.68 -6.66 0.09
C MET A 1 -10.80 -5.48 1.03
N GLN A 2 -10.25 -5.59 2.24
CA GLN A 2 -10.41 -4.62 3.33
C GLN A 2 -9.89 -3.23 2.95
N ILE A 3 -8.70 -3.15 2.36
CA ILE A 3 -8.05 -1.90 1.94
C ILE A 3 -8.96 -1.05 1.03
N VAL A 4 -9.64 -1.67 0.06
CA VAL A 4 -10.56 -0.95 -0.86
C VAL A 4 -11.73 -0.33 -0.10
N ARG A 5 -12.29 -1.06 0.88
CA ARG A 5 -13.41 -0.55 1.70
C ARG A 5 -12.99 0.64 2.55
N GLU A 6 -11.76 0.66 3.06
CA GLU A 6 -11.24 1.80 3.82
C GLU A 6 -11.05 3.03 2.92
N PHE A 7 -10.54 2.86 1.69
CA PHE A 7 -10.49 3.97 0.74
C PHE A 7 -11.90 4.48 0.37
N GLU A 8 -12.88 3.60 0.18
CA GLU A 8 -14.26 4.00 -0.10
C GLU A 8 -14.86 4.83 1.05
N LYS A 9 -14.53 4.51 2.31
CA LYS A 9 -14.94 5.30 3.49
C LYS A 9 -14.26 6.68 3.54
N ILE A 10 -12.94 6.72 3.29
CA ILE A 10 -12.15 7.96 3.37
C ILE A 10 -12.51 8.92 2.23
N LEU A 11 -12.69 8.42 1.01
CA LEU A 11 -12.91 9.24 -0.19
C LEU A 11 -14.38 9.61 -0.40
N GLY A 12 -15.31 8.94 0.28
CA GLY A 12 -16.76 9.09 0.08
C GLY A 12 -17.27 8.38 -1.18
N MET A 13 -18.60 8.17 -1.22
CA MET A 13 -19.26 7.34 -2.25
C MET A 13 -19.09 7.86 -3.68
N ASP A 14 -19.01 9.18 -3.86
CA ASP A 14 -18.92 9.83 -5.17
C ASP A 14 -17.58 9.55 -5.87
N ASN A 15 -16.53 9.25 -5.08
CA ASN A 15 -15.17 9.05 -5.56
C ASN A 15 -14.77 7.57 -5.71
N ARG A 16 -15.74 6.65 -5.66
CA ARG A 16 -15.47 5.21 -5.74
C ARG A 16 -14.64 4.78 -6.96
N LYS A 17 -14.83 5.46 -8.10
CA LYS A 17 -14.12 5.14 -9.35
C LYS A 17 -12.62 5.46 -9.32
N VAL A 18 -12.16 6.23 -8.33
CA VAL A 18 -10.75 6.57 -8.13
C VAL A 18 -9.94 5.34 -7.72
N VAL A 19 -10.59 4.34 -7.10
CA VAL A 19 -9.97 3.11 -6.60
C VAL A 19 -10.37 1.93 -7.47
N GLN A 20 -9.40 1.15 -7.92
CA GLN A 20 -9.64 -0.07 -8.67
C GLN A 20 -9.00 -1.27 -7.98
N GLN A 21 -9.84 -2.28 -7.74
CA GLN A 21 -9.41 -3.56 -7.20
C GLN A 21 -8.96 -4.51 -8.33
N LEU A 22 -7.79 -5.16 -8.17
CA LEU A 22 -7.20 -6.12 -9.10
C LEU A 22 -6.80 -7.42 -8.37
N VAL A 23 -7.60 -8.47 -8.44
CA VAL A 23 -7.35 -9.73 -7.71
C VAL A 23 -7.40 -10.93 -8.64
N GLY A 24 -6.49 -11.89 -8.42
CA GLY A 24 -6.47 -13.19 -9.10
C GLY A 24 -7.76 -13.99 -8.90
N GLY A 25 -8.06 -14.93 -9.80
CA GLY A 25 -9.30 -15.72 -9.75
C GLY A 25 -10.59 -14.97 -10.15
N ALA A 26 -10.62 -13.64 -10.06
CA ALA A 26 -11.73 -12.84 -10.57
C ALA A 26 -11.62 -12.60 -12.09
N ASN A 27 -12.78 -12.33 -12.73
CA ASN A 27 -12.89 -12.11 -14.17
C ASN A 27 -11.95 -10.99 -14.64
N ARG A 28 -10.96 -11.39 -15.44
CA ARG A 28 -9.90 -10.50 -15.93
C ARG A 28 -10.44 -9.45 -16.89
N THR A 29 -11.27 -9.82 -17.86
CA THR A 29 -11.83 -8.91 -18.86
C THR A 29 -12.58 -7.76 -18.19
N ARG A 30 -13.37 -8.05 -17.15
CA ARG A 30 -14.07 -7.03 -16.37
C ARG A 30 -13.12 -6.06 -15.66
N GLN A 31 -12.00 -6.55 -15.12
CA GLN A 31 -10.98 -5.69 -14.52
C GLN A 31 -10.28 -4.81 -15.56
N GLU A 32 -9.97 -5.35 -16.75
CA GLU A 32 -9.38 -4.59 -17.86
C GLU A 32 -10.31 -3.47 -18.37
N GLU A 33 -11.60 -3.77 -18.53
CA GLU A 33 -12.61 -2.77 -18.91
C GLU A 33 -12.75 -1.68 -17.86
N ALA A 34 -12.74 -2.04 -16.57
CA ALA A 34 -12.82 -1.09 -15.47
C ALA A 34 -11.59 -0.17 -15.44
N LEU A 35 -10.38 -0.71 -15.65
CA LEU A 35 -9.15 0.10 -15.77
C LEU A 35 -9.24 1.12 -16.91
N LYS A 36 -9.73 0.71 -18.08
CA LYS A 36 -9.87 1.60 -19.25
C LYS A 36 -10.93 2.69 -19.02
N LYS A 37 -12.06 2.31 -18.44
CA LYS A 37 -13.21 3.22 -18.21
C LYS A 37 -12.94 4.22 -17.10
N ASN A 38 -12.42 3.76 -15.97
CA ASN A 38 -12.32 4.55 -14.75
C ASN A 38 -11.00 5.32 -14.64
N LYS A 39 -9.92 4.84 -15.28
CA LYS A 39 -8.57 5.42 -15.17
C LYS A 39 -8.21 5.75 -13.71
N PRO A 40 -8.23 4.74 -12.83
CA PRO A 40 -8.13 4.94 -11.39
C PRO A 40 -6.78 5.57 -11.02
N ALA A 41 -6.78 6.44 -10.01
CA ALA A 41 -5.55 6.95 -9.40
C ALA A 41 -4.99 5.97 -8.34
N ILE A 42 -5.84 5.12 -7.78
CA ILE A 42 -5.47 4.14 -6.75
C ILE A 42 -5.75 2.74 -7.26
N VAL A 43 -4.74 1.88 -7.24
CA VAL A 43 -4.89 0.46 -7.59
C VAL A 43 -4.56 -0.37 -6.36
N VAL A 44 -5.48 -1.28 -6.00
CA VAL A 44 -5.31 -2.18 -4.87
C VAL A 44 -5.45 -3.61 -5.37
N GLY A 45 -4.52 -4.51 -5.06
CA GLY A 45 -4.60 -5.85 -5.61
C GLY A 45 -3.58 -6.85 -5.13
N THR A 46 -3.68 -8.07 -5.68
CA THR A 46 -2.70 -9.13 -5.43
C THR A 46 -1.50 -9.00 -6.39
N PRO A 47 -0.29 -9.38 -5.95
CA PRO A 47 0.93 -9.23 -6.76
C PRO A 47 0.80 -9.81 -8.16
N GLY A 48 0.35 -11.07 -8.28
CA GLY A 48 0.25 -11.77 -9.56
C GLY A 48 -0.69 -11.08 -10.56
N ARG A 49 -1.86 -10.60 -10.13
CA ARG A 49 -2.81 -9.93 -11.03
C ARG A 49 -2.33 -8.54 -11.44
N ILE A 50 -1.69 -7.80 -10.53
CA ILE A 50 -1.11 -6.50 -10.86
C ILE A 50 0.05 -6.68 -11.85
N ALA A 51 0.94 -7.64 -11.59
CA ALA A 51 2.06 -7.96 -12.47
C ALA A 51 1.57 -8.38 -13.87
N GLU A 52 0.58 -9.27 -13.96
CA GLU A 52 -0.04 -9.73 -15.22
C GLU A 52 -0.60 -8.56 -16.04
N LEU A 53 -1.39 -7.68 -15.40
CA LEU A 53 -2.02 -6.55 -16.08
C LEU A 53 -1.02 -5.44 -16.43
N SER A 54 0.03 -5.26 -15.62
CA SER A 54 1.11 -4.32 -15.93
C SER A 54 1.98 -4.81 -17.08
N ALA A 55 2.37 -6.10 -17.08
CA ALA A 55 3.20 -6.70 -18.13
C ALA A 55 2.48 -6.73 -19.49
N SER A 56 1.17 -6.94 -19.49
CA SER A 56 0.34 -6.87 -20.71
C SER A 56 0.01 -5.44 -21.17
N GLY A 57 0.52 -4.41 -20.48
CA GLY A 57 0.30 -3.00 -20.80
C GLY A 57 -1.13 -2.50 -20.55
N LYS A 58 -1.98 -3.29 -19.89
CA LYS A 58 -3.36 -2.93 -19.54
C LYS A 58 -3.43 -2.01 -18.33
N LEU A 59 -2.48 -2.16 -17.40
CA LEU A 59 -2.27 -1.26 -16.28
C LEU A 59 -1.04 -0.39 -16.55
N ARG A 60 -1.23 0.94 -16.52
CA ARG A 60 -0.14 1.91 -16.69
C ARG A 60 0.58 2.15 -15.36
N ALA A 61 1.46 1.23 -14.96
CA ALA A 61 2.17 1.32 -13.68
C ALA A 61 3.58 1.97 -13.76
N HIS A 62 4.04 2.36 -14.96
CA HIS A 62 5.37 2.95 -15.17
C HIS A 62 5.58 4.27 -14.42
N GLY A 63 4.53 5.09 -14.30
CA GLY A 63 4.56 6.39 -13.60
C GLY A 63 4.17 6.32 -12.13
N CYS A 64 4.02 5.12 -11.55
CA CYS A 64 3.55 4.98 -10.18
C CYS A 64 4.56 5.56 -9.18
N GLN A 65 4.14 6.62 -8.47
CA GLN A 65 4.95 7.40 -7.53
C GLN A 65 5.00 6.77 -6.12
N TYR A 66 3.96 6.00 -5.76
CA TYR A 66 3.86 5.35 -4.46
C TYR A 66 3.55 3.86 -4.63
N LEU A 67 4.40 3.00 -4.06
CA LEU A 67 4.14 1.57 -3.93
C LEU A 67 4.07 1.21 -2.46
N VAL A 68 2.93 0.67 -2.03
CA VAL A 68 2.75 0.13 -0.69
C VAL A 68 2.66 -1.37 -0.81
N LEU A 69 3.50 -2.08 -0.06
CA LEU A 69 3.47 -3.52 0.07
C LEU A 69 3.01 -3.83 1.50
N ASP A 70 1.82 -4.40 1.63
CA ASP A 70 1.26 -4.85 2.90
C ASP A 70 1.57 -6.33 3.12
N GLU A 71 1.73 -6.74 4.38
CA GLU A 71 2.09 -8.11 4.78
C GLU A 71 3.33 -8.65 4.03
N VAL A 72 4.42 -7.87 3.99
CA VAL A 72 5.58 -8.20 3.13
C VAL A 72 6.27 -9.52 3.48
N ASP A 73 6.23 -9.95 4.74
CA ASP A 73 6.69 -11.25 5.18
C ASP A 73 5.98 -12.39 4.45
N GLU A 74 4.67 -12.29 4.26
CA GLU A 74 3.88 -13.24 3.47
C GLU A 74 4.10 -13.08 1.97
N LEU A 75 4.20 -11.83 1.47
CA LEU A 75 4.51 -11.57 0.05
C LEU A 75 5.89 -12.10 -0.38
N LEU A 76 6.81 -12.27 0.57
CA LEU A 76 8.13 -12.85 0.35
C LEU A 76 8.18 -14.38 0.51
N SER A 77 7.07 -15.00 0.89
CA SER A 77 6.94 -16.46 0.94
C SER A 77 7.15 -17.09 -0.45
N PHE A 78 7.40 -18.40 -0.48
CA PHE A 78 7.67 -19.13 -1.72
C PHE A 78 6.58 -18.94 -2.79
N ASN A 79 5.32 -18.82 -2.37
CA ASN A 79 4.17 -18.75 -3.26
C ASN A 79 4.10 -17.43 -4.06
N PHE A 80 4.56 -16.32 -3.50
CA PHE A 80 4.40 -14.99 -4.09
C PHE A 80 5.71 -14.34 -4.56
N ARG A 81 6.85 -14.96 -4.26
CA ARG A 81 8.17 -14.42 -4.59
C ARG A 81 8.35 -14.08 -6.07
N GLU A 82 7.88 -14.94 -6.97
CA GLU A 82 8.03 -14.71 -8.41
C GLU A 82 7.10 -13.61 -8.92
N ASP A 83 5.87 -13.58 -8.42
CA ASP A 83 4.92 -12.51 -8.72
C ASP A 83 5.43 -11.15 -8.21
N MET A 84 6.02 -11.12 -7.02
CA MET A 84 6.66 -9.93 -6.47
C MET A 84 7.85 -9.46 -7.30
N HIS A 85 8.66 -10.39 -7.81
CA HIS A 85 9.76 -10.05 -8.70
C HIS A 85 9.24 -9.37 -9.97
N ARG A 86 8.25 -10.00 -10.64
CA ARG A 86 7.62 -9.46 -11.86
C ARG A 86 6.94 -8.12 -11.61
N LEU A 87 6.26 -7.97 -10.48
CA LEU A 87 5.65 -6.71 -10.06
C LEU A 87 6.70 -5.59 -10.02
N LEU A 88 7.81 -5.80 -9.32
CA LEU A 88 8.86 -4.80 -9.13
C LEU A 88 9.65 -4.48 -10.40
N GLU A 89 9.67 -5.40 -11.37
CA GLU A 89 10.23 -5.13 -12.71
C GLU A 89 9.37 -4.18 -13.53
N HIS A 90 8.04 -4.31 -13.47
CA HIS A 90 7.14 -3.57 -14.35
C HIS A 90 6.62 -2.28 -13.72
N VAL A 91 6.41 -2.28 -12.42
CA VAL A 91 5.86 -1.13 -11.69
C VAL A 91 7.01 -0.16 -11.44
N GLY A 92 6.95 1.06 -12.01
CA GLY A 92 7.84 2.19 -11.65
C GLY A 92 9.14 2.34 -12.40
N ARG A 93 9.36 1.48 -13.40
CA ARG A 93 10.43 1.68 -14.35
C ARG A 93 9.91 2.50 -15.52
N ARG A 94 10.60 3.60 -15.85
CA ARG A 94 10.43 4.26 -17.15
C ARG A 94 11.00 3.34 -18.23
N SER A 95 10.21 3.10 -19.27
CA SER A 95 10.64 2.33 -20.44
C SER A 95 11.86 3.01 -21.07
N GLY A 96 13.00 2.31 -21.14
CA GLY A 96 14.27 2.81 -21.70
C GLY A 96 15.48 2.82 -20.76
N ALA A 97 15.33 2.43 -19.49
CA ALA A 97 16.47 2.23 -18.59
C ALA A 97 17.07 0.83 -18.81
N ASP A 98 18.32 0.80 -19.27
CA ASP A 98 19.14 -0.40 -19.45
C ASP A 98 19.17 -1.23 -18.15
N HIS A 99 19.08 -2.57 -18.25
CA HIS A 99 19.06 -3.49 -17.08
C HIS A 99 20.27 -3.31 -16.16
N ASN A 100 21.35 -2.72 -16.67
CA ASN A 100 22.60 -2.44 -15.97
C ASN A 100 22.78 -0.97 -15.54
N SER A 101 21.85 -0.09 -15.90
CA SER A 101 21.94 1.33 -15.54
C SER A 101 21.10 1.61 -14.29
N LYS A 102 21.78 1.98 -13.20
CA LYS A 102 21.21 2.67 -12.02
C LYS A 102 20.52 4.01 -12.38
N ALA A 103 20.32 4.29 -13.66
CA ALA A 103 19.90 5.57 -14.17
C ALA A 103 18.38 5.63 -14.31
N LYS A 104 17.78 6.32 -13.34
CA LYS A 104 16.43 6.90 -13.38
C LYS A 104 15.28 5.89 -13.22
N LYS A 105 15.37 5.05 -12.19
CA LYS A 105 14.17 4.63 -11.47
C LYS A 105 13.42 5.91 -11.12
N THR A 106 12.17 6.05 -11.56
CA THR A 106 11.31 7.15 -11.12
C THR A 106 11.39 7.15 -9.59
N GLU A 107 11.67 8.31 -8.99
CA GLU A 107 11.82 8.45 -7.55
C GLU A 107 10.46 8.12 -6.93
N ARG A 108 10.31 6.84 -6.60
CA ARG A 108 9.10 6.28 -6.04
C ARG A 108 9.36 6.12 -4.56
N GLN A 109 8.37 6.53 -3.79
CA GLN A 109 8.30 6.17 -2.39
C GLN A 109 7.79 4.72 -2.24
N LEU A 110 8.62 3.87 -1.64
CA LEU A 110 8.26 2.50 -1.27
C LEU A 110 7.91 2.47 0.22
N ILE A 111 6.74 1.94 0.55
CA ILE A 111 6.31 1.67 1.93
C ILE A 111 6.12 0.17 2.06
N MET A 112 6.72 -0.44 3.08
CA MET A 112 6.60 -1.85 3.40
C MET A 112 5.99 -1.97 4.80
N VAL A 113 4.86 -2.67 4.89
CA VAL A 113 4.16 -2.98 6.14
C VAL A 113 4.25 -4.48 6.33
N SER A 114 4.66 -4.92 7.52
CA SER A 114 4.94 -6.33 7.79
C SER A 114 4.78 -6.60 9.28
N ALA A 115 4.21 -7.75 9.62
CA ALA A 115 4.01 -8.15 11.02
C ALA A 115 5.35 -8.57 11.66
N THR A 116 6.20 -9.23 10.88
CA THR A 116 7.54 -9.66 11.29
C THR A 116 8.62 -9.01 10.44
N VAL A 117 9.86 -8.98 10.93
CA VAL A 117 11.00 -8.40 10.18
C VAL A 117 12.15 -9.41 10.06
N PRO A 118 11.94 -10.55 9.36
CA PRO A 118 13.01 -11.50 9.09
C PRO A 118 14.05 -10.91 8.13
N PHE A 119 15.19 -11.58 8.00
CA PHE A 119 16.28 -11.13 7.12
C PHE A 119 15.84 -10.94 5.66
N SER A 120 14.86 -11.74 5.19
CA SER A 120 14.27 -11.58 3.86
C SER A 120 13.60 -10.22 3.67
N VAL A 121 12.81 -9.75 4.64
CA VAL A 121 12.16 -8.43 4.62
C VAL A 121 13.20 -7.31 4.66
N VAL A 122 14.22 -7.41 5.52
CA VAL A 122 15.30 -6.42 5.59
C VAL A 122 16.07 -6.33 4.27
N ARG A 123 16.39 -7.47 3.67
CA ARG A 123 17.07 -7.54 2.37
C ARG A 123 16.20 -6.97 1.26
N ALA A 124 14.90 -7.28 1.26
CA ALA A 124 13.95 -6.73 0.30
C ALA A 124 13.89 -5.20 0.40
N ALA A 125 13.77 -4.64 1.61
CA ALA A 125 13.74 -3.20 1.83
C ALA A 125 15.00 -2.49 1.28
N LYS A 126 16.19 -3.05 1.55
CA LYS A 126 17.46 -2.52 1.04
C LYS A 126 17.61 -2.65 -0.48
N SER A 127 17.05 -3.71 -1.06
CA SER A 127 17.13 -3.98 -2.50
C SER A 127 16.13 -3.16 -3.31
N TRP A 128 14.91 -2.98 -2.79
CA TRP A 128 13.79 -2.39 -3.51
C TRP A 128 13.61 -0.90 -3.21
N GLY A 129 13.99 -0.45 -2.02
CA GLY A 129 13.87 0.95 -1.59
C GLY A 129 15.09 1.80 -1.93
N SER A 130 15.01 3.08 -1.57
CA SER A 130 16.14 4.01 -1.53
C SER A 130 16.26 4.51 -0.11
N ASP A 131 17.39 4.24 0.55
CA ASP A 131 17.66 4.60 1.95
C ASP A 131 16.48 4.32 2.92
N PRO A 132 16.10 3.03 3.12
CA PRO A 132 14.90 2.68 3.86
C PRO A 132 15.04 2.96 5.36
N LEU A 133 14.03 3.62 5.94
CA LEU A 133 13.89 3.81 7.37
C LEU A 133 13.06 2.68 7.98
N LEU A 134 13.57 2.06 9.04
CA LEU A 134 12.83 1.06 9.82
C LEU A 134 12.05 1.78 10.93
N VAL A 135 10.72 1.74 10.84
CA VAL A 135 9.82 2.19 11.90
C VAL A 135 9.23 0.96 12.58
N GLN A 136 9.42 0.85 13.89
CA GLN A 136 8.86 -0.23 14.69
C GLN A 136 7.91 0.33 15.74
N ALA A 137 6.77 -0.34 15.94
CA ALA A 137 5.89 -0.03 17.05
C ALA A 137 6.67 -0.24 18.37
N LYS A 138 6.60 0.74 19.27
CA LYS A 138 7.18 0.60 20.61
C LYS A 138 6.44 -0.51 21.35
N LYS A 139 7.22 -1.48 21.83
CA LYS A 139 6.91 -2.59 22.76
C LYS A 139 5.43 -2.76 23.13
N ILE A 140 4.87 -3.90 22.78
CA ILE A 140 3.54 -4.34 23.22
C ILE A 140 3.59 -4.55 24.74
N VAL A 141 2.77 -3.80 25.47
CA VAL A 141 2.56 -3.97 26.91
C VAL A 141 1.24 -4.74 27.08
N PRO A 142 1.22 -5.88 27.80
CA PRO A 142 -0.04 -6.56 28.11
C PRO A 142 -0.99 -5.58 28.80
N LEU A 143 -2.27 -5.60 28.41
CA LEU A 143 -3.27 -4.71 28.98
C LEU A 143 -3.39 -4.89 30.50
N GLU A 144 -3.11 -6.11 30.98
CA GLU A 144 -3.05 -6.49 32.40
C GLU A 144 -1.93 -5.78 33.18
N THR A 145 -0.88 -5.29 32.51
CA THR A 145 0.23 -4.59 33.15
C THR A 145 -0.09 -3.11 33.39
N LEU A 146 -1.19 -2.60 32.83
CA LEU A 146 -1.75 -1.31 33.17
C LEU A 146 -2.62 -1.47 34.41
N SER A 147 -2.03 -1.36 35.61
CA SER A 147 -2.82 -1.12 36.81
C SER A 147 -3.57 0.21 36.60
N PRO A 148 -4.90 0.25 36.67
CA PRO A 148 -5.63 1.51 36.61
C PRO A 148 -5.35 2.26 37.91
N GLU A 149 -4.29 3.07 37.93
CA GLU A 149 -4.14 4.04 39.00
C GLU A 149 -5.31 5.04 38.88
N PRO A 150 -6.08 5.27 39.96
CA PRO A 150 -7.14 6.25 39.93
C PRO A 150 -6.52 7.62 39.64
N VAL A 151 -6.85 8.17 38.47
CA VAL A 151 -6.50 9.54 38.09
C VAL A 151 -7.13 10.47 39.15
N LYS A 152 -6.29 11.05 40.01
CA LYS A 152 -6.71 12.15 40.89
C LYS A 152 -6.97 13.37 40.02
N LEU A 153 -8.23 13.52 39.61
CA LEU A 153 -8.73 14.74 38.98
C LEU A 153 -8.83 15.85 40.04
N SER A 154 -7.86 16.77 40.03
CA SER A 154 -8.05 18.09 40.62
C SER A 154 -8.91 18.95 39.67
N PRO A 155 -9.94 19.67 40.16
CA PRO A 155 -10.76 20.51 39.30
C PRO A 155 -10.04 21.83 39.00
N SER A 156 -9.60 22.02 37.76
CA SER A 156 -9.32 23.37 37.24
C SER A 156 -9.48 23.43 35.72
N SER A 157 -10.55 24.14 35.34
CA SER A 157 -10.73 25.00 34.16
C SER A 157 -10.47 24.46 32.74
N SER A 158 -11.59 24.29 32.04
CA SER A 158 -11.90 24.78 30.68
C SER A 158 -10.96 24.45 29.51
N SER A 159 -11.41 23.54 28.64
CA SER A 159 -11.58 23.83 27.20
C SER A 159 -12.35 22.70 26.50
N THR A 160 -13.29 23.09 25.66
CA THR A 160 -14.22 22.30 24.83
C THR A 160 -13.55 21.25 23.92
N PRO A 161 -14.19 20.10 23.61
CA PRO A 161 -13.69 19.17 22.61
C PRO A 161 -14.16 19.59 21.20
N SER A 162 -13.21 19.96 20.33
CA SER A 162 -13.44 20.06 18.89
C SER A 162 -13.27 18.69 18.21
N VAL A 163 -14.29 18.31 17.44
CA VAL A 163 -14.40 17.11 16.59
C VAL A 163 -13.16 16.90 15.69
N PRO A 164 -12.60 15.67 15.54
CA PRO A 164 -11.56 15.41 14.56
C PRO A 164 -12.18 14.82 13.28
N SER A 165 -12.55 15.67 12.32
CA SER A 165 -12.94 15.23 10.96
C SER A 165 -12.10 15.85 9.83
N LYS A 166 -11.09 16.69 10.16
CA LYS A 166 -10.30 17.42 9.15
C LYS A 166 -8.88 16.91 8.90
N ALA A 167 -8.29 16.15 9.82
CA ALA A 167 -6.87 15.79 9.75
C ALA A 167 -6.53 14.69 8.72
N VAL A 168 -7.50 13.88 8.30
CA VAL A 168 -7.27 12.73 7.39
C VAL A 168 -7.25 13.16 5.91
N VAL A 169 -7.88 14.28 5.57
CA VAL A 169 -7.91 14.79 4.19
C VAL A 169 -6.62 15.56 3.86
N GLU A 170 -5.92 16.11 4.86
CA GLU A 170 -4.66 16.83 4.70
C GLU A 170 -3.41 15.94 4.74
N SER A 171 -3.54 14.65 5.09
CA SER A 171 -2.40 13.71 5.16
C SER A 171 -2.06 13.03 3.84
N LEU A 172 -2.82 13.27 2.78
CA LEU A 172 -2.47 12.81 1.44
C LEU A 172 -1.60 13.88 0.78
N PRO A 173 -0.37 13.56 0.33
CA PRO A 173 0.46 14.53 -0.36
C PRO A 173 -0.32 15.14 -1.54
N PRO A 174 -0.21 16.46 -1.77
CA PRO A 174 -1.12 17.23 -2.65
C PRO A 174 -1.04 16.88 -4.15
N SER A 175 -0.32 15.82 -4.53
CA SER A 175 0.00 15.46 -5.92
C SER A 175 0.02 13.94 -6.20
N ILE A 176 -0.79 13.13 -5.50
CA ILE A 176 -0.91 11.69 -5.82
C ILE A 176 -1.50 11.52 -7.23
N GLU A 177 -0.65 11.26 -8.22
CA GLU A 177 -1.09 10.89 -9.57
C GLU A 177 -1.38 9.39 -9.69
N THR A 178 -0.63 8.54 -8.95
CA THR A 178 -0.84 7.09 -8.95
C THR A 178 -0.26 6.43 -7.69
N LEU A 179 -1.12 5.79 -6.90
CA LEU A 179 -0.79 4.99 -5.72
C LEU A 179 -1.15 3.52 -5.98
N LEU A 180 -0.19 2.63 -5.81
CA LEU A 180 -0.40 1.19 -5.97
C LEU A 180 -0.19 0.50 -4.63
N LEU A 181 -1.24 -0.15 -4.13
CA LEU A 181 -1.21 -0.96 -2.93
C LEU A 181 -1.28 -2.43 -3.32
N CYS A 182 -0.31 -3.18 -2.84
CA CYS A 182 -0.23 -4.62 -3.02
C CYS A 182 -0.39 -5.27 -1.66
N SER A 183 -1.36 -6.17 -1.54
CA SER A 183 -1.62 -6.95 -0.34
C SER A 183 -1.89 -8.37 -0.78
N GLU A 184 -1.57 -9.33 0.07
CA GLU A 184 -2.21 -10.62 -0.09
C GLU A 184 -3.72 -10.42 0.13
N VAL A 185 -4.51 -10.98 -0.78
CA VAL A 185 -5.91 -11.21 -0.47
C VAL A 185 -5.89 -12.60 0.10
N ALA A 186 -6.09 -12.72 1.41
CA ALA A 186 -6.67 -13.93 1.94
C ALA A 186 -7.94 -14.17 1.13
N ALA A 187 -7.85 -15.03 0.13
CA ALA A 187 -8.98 -15.58 -0.59
C ALA A 187 -9.65 -16.58 0.37
N GLN A 188 -10.12 -16.09 1.52
CA GLN A 188 -10.82 -16.86 2.54
C GLN A 188 -11.88 -15.97 3.17
N SER A 189 -13.01 -15.89 2.48
CA SER A 189 -14.34 -16.27 2.99
C SER A 189 -15.36 -16.12 1.87
#